data_AF-A0A9P6FZA1-F1
#
_entry.id   AF-A0A9P6FZA1-F1
#
_cell.length_a   1.000
_cell.length_b   1.000
_cell.length_c   1.000
_cell.angle_alpha   90.00
_cell.angle_beta   90.00
_cell.angle_gamma   90.00
#
_symmetry.space_group_name_H-M   'P 1'
#
loop_
_entity.id
_entity.type
_entity.pdbx_description
1 polymer ?
#
loop_
_entity_poly.entity_id
_entity_poly.type
_entity_poly.pdbx_seq_one_letter_code
_entity_poly.pdbx_strand_id
1 'polypeptide(L)' 'MTVSVSQNLSLRAQQSVSKKNPTADGMSLASKNKYDCSHNPSGIVNLGVAENHLMKNELRDI' A
#
# COMPACT_ATOMS: atom_id res chain seq x y z
N MET A 1 17.09 19.33 15.31
CA MET A 1 15.66 19.69 15.40
C MET A 1 14.97 18.66 16.30
N THR A 2 14.61 19.07 17.51
CA THR A 2 13.95 18.24 18.52
C THR A 2 12.51 18.01 18.13
N VAL A 3 12.14 16.75 17.89
CA VAL A 3 10.75 16.35 17.63
C VAL A 3 10.04 16.33 18.99
N SER A 4 9.21 17.33 19.26
CA SER A 4 8.31 17.30 20.41
C SER A 4 7.23 16.27 20.13
N VAL A 5 7.37 15.09 20.74
CA VAL A 5 6.37 14.02 20.66
C VAL A 5 5.13 14.51 21.40
N SER A 6 4.03 14.72 20.66
CA SER A 6 2.72 15.07 21.24
C SER A 6 2.35 14.05 22.32
N GLN A 7 2.20 14.53 23.55
CA GLN A 7 2.09 13.74 24.80
C GLN A 7 0.85 12.82 24.92
N ASN A 8 0.06 12.66 23.84
CA ASN A 8 -1.23 11.94 23.86
C ASN A 8 -1.28 10.66 23.00
N LEU A 9 -0.18 10.25 22.38
CA LEU A 9 -0.15 8.98 21.62
C LEU A 9 0.17 7.80 22.55
N SER A 10 -0.58 6.71 22.42
CA SER A 10 -0.26 5.46 23.11
C SER A 10 1.14 4.96 22.70
N LEU A 11 1.82 4.22 23.58
CA LEU A 11 3.13 3.62 23.28
C LEU A 11 3.12 2.80 21.97
N ARG A 12 2.01 2.12 21.69
CA ARG A 12 1.80 1.39 20.42
C ARG A 12 1.76 2.32 19.21
N ALA A 13 1.05 3.45 19.31
CA ALA A 13 1.00 4.43 18.24
C ALA A 13 2.35 5.12 18.01
N GLN A 14 3.15 5.32 19.06
CA GLN A 14 4.51 5.85 18.96
C GLN A 14 5.47 4.87 18.29
N GLN A 15 5.33 3.56 18.52
CA GLN A 15 6.13 2.51 17.87
C GLN A 15 5.88 2.41 16.36
N SER A 16 4.69 2.79 15.90
CA SER A 16 4.36 2.90 14.47
C SER A 16 4.90 4.17 13.79
N VAL A 17 5.50 5.11 14.54
CA VAL A 17 6.01 6.36 13.98
C VAL A 17 7.38 6.15 13.32
N SER A 18 7.37 6.26 11.98
CA SER A 18 8.45 6.79 11.14
C SER A 18 9.79 6.04 11.13
N LYS A 19 9.79 4.72 10.96
CA LYS A 19 10.92 4.04 10.30
C LYS A 19 10.49 3.66 8.89
N LYS A 20 11.30 4.03 7.88
CA LYS A 20 11.12 3.54 6.50
C LYS A 20 11.05 2.02 6.56
N ASN A 21 9.96 1.45 6.04
CA ASN A 21 9.81 0.01 5.94
C ASN A 21 10.21 -0.43 4.53
N PRO A 22 11.43 -0.96 4.32
CA PRO A 22 11.90 -1.33 2.99
C PRO A 22 11.04 -2.43 2.34
N THR A 23 10.30 -3.22 3.12
CA THR A 23 9.38 -4.24 2.56
C THR A 23 8.07 -3.64 2.04
N ALA A 24 7.71 -2.42 2.48
CA ALA A 24 6.53 -1.71 2.03
C ALA A 24 6.81 -0.71 0.88
N ASP A 25 8.09 -0.45 0.57
CA ASP A 25 8.49 0.51 -0.46
C ASP A 25 7.95 0.12 -1.84
N GLY A 26 7.98 -1.17 -2.19
CA GLY A 26 7.42 -1.68 -3.45
C GLY A 26 5.92 -1.40 -3.60
N MET A 27 5.15 -1.58 -2.51
CA MET A 27 3.71 -1.28 -2.49
C MET A 27 3.42 0.21 -2.64
N SER A 28 4.22 1.06 -2.00
CA SER A 28 4.11 2.52 -2.13
C SER A 28 4.40 3.00 -3.55
N LEU A 29 5.43 2.44 -4.19
CA LEU A 29 5.78 2.74 -5.59
C LEU A 29 4.70 2.25 -6.55
N ALA A 30 4.19 1.03 -6.39
CA ALA A 30 3.09 0.51 -7.20
C ALA A 30 1.81 1.34 -7.07
N SER A 31 1.55 1.91 -5.89
CA SER A 31 0.41 2.80 -5.66
C SER A 31 0.56 4.16 -6.35
N LYS A 32 1.79 4.66 -6.50
CA LYS A 32 2.08 5.96 -7.13
C LYS A 32 2.22 5.89 -8.65
N ASN A 33 2.69 4.76 -9.18
CA ASN A 33 2.90 4.54 -10.61
C ASN A 33 2.24 3.23 -11.04
N LYS A 34 0.91 3.18 -10.97
CA LYS A 34 0.15 1.96 -11.27
C LYS A 34 0.14 1.67 -12.77
N TYR A 35 0.37 0.41 -13.13
CA TYR A 35 0.18 -0.08 -14.50
C TYR A 35 -1.28 0.07 -14.96
N ASP A 36 -1.44 0.58 -16.18
CA ASP A 36 -2.69 0.58 -16.94
C ASP A 36 -2.37 0.34 -18.41
N CYS A 37 -3.06 -0.60 -19.06
CA CYS A 37 -2.69 -1.03 -20.42
C CYS A 37 -2.85 0.05 -21.48
N SER A 38 -3.72 1.05 -21.26
CA SER A 38 -4.02 2.10 -22.24
C SER A 38 -3.38 3.43 -21.86
N HIS A 39 -3.36 3.77 -20.57
CA HIS A 39 -2.97 5.08 -20.06
C HIS A 39 -1.57 5.10 -19.44
N ASN A 40 -1.05 3.95 -18.97
CA ASN A 40 0.27 3.86 -18.36
C ASN A 40 0.91 2.46 -18.52
N PRO A 41 1.28 2.07 -19.76
CA PRO A 41 1.81 0.73 -20.02
C PRO A 41 3.19 0.51 -19.39
N SER A 42 3.89 1.57 -19.00
CA SER A 42 5.17 1.52 -18.29
C SER A 42 5.02 1.58 -16.75
N GLY A 43 3.78 1.59 -16.25
CA GLY A 43 3.51 1.54 -14.82
C GLY A 43 3.88 0.18 -14.20
N ILE A 44 3.91 0.15 -12.87
CA ILE A 44 4.25 -1.04 -12.09
C ILE A 44 3.03 -1.96 -11.99
N VAL A 45 3.20 -3.22 -12.37
CA VAL A 45 2.21 -4.28 -12.19
C VAL A 45 2.25 -4.76 -10.74
N ASN A 46 1.10 -4.76 -10.07
CA ASN A 46 1.01 -5.23 -8.69
C ASN A 46 0.89 -6.77 -8.64
N LEU A 47 1.96 -7.42 -8.20
CA LEU A 47 2.00 -8.87 -7.90
C LEU A 47 2.22 -9.15 -6.41
N GLY A 48 2.16 -8.11 -5.56
CA GLY A 48 2.47 -8.20 -4.13
C GLY A 48 1.26 -8.51 -3.25
N VAL A 49 0.04 -8.48 -3.80
CA VAL A 49 -1.20 -8.74 -3.05
C VAL A 49 -1.81 -10.05 -3.50
N ALA A 50 -2.12 -10.91 -2.54
CA ALA A 50 -2.78 -12.19 -2.77
C ALA A 50 -4.31 -11.99 -2.90
N GLU A 51 -4.76 -11.40 -4.01
CA GLU A 51 -6.18 -11.21 -4.32
C GLU A 51 -6.65 -12.25 -5.34
N ASN A 52 -7.81 -12.88 -5.10
CA ASN A 52 -8.44 -13.76 -6.08
C ASN A 52 -9.56 -12.99 -6.81
N HIS A 53 -9.31 -12.67 -8.09
CA HIS A 53 -10.30 -12.01 -8.95
C HIS A 53 -10.92 -12.93 -10.00
N LEU A 54 -10.60 -14.23 -9.99
CA LEU A 54 -11.04 -15.18 -11.01
C LEU A 54 -12.54 -15.48 -10.93
N MET A 55 -13.12 -15.46 -9.72
CA MET A 55 -14.53 -15.80 -9.47
C MET A 55 -15.44 -14.56 -9.38
N LYS A 56 -14.95 -13.40 -9.83
CA LYS A 56 -15.63 -12.12 -9.57
C LYS A 56 -16.96 -12.01 -10.30
N ASN A 57 -17.16 -12.69 -11.42
CA ASN A 57 -18.39 -12.61 -12.19
C ASN A 57 -19.47 -13.53 -11.61
N GLU A 58 -19.06 -14.70 -11.13
CA GLU A 58 -19.88 -15.74 -10.54
C GLU A 58 -20.45 -15.31 -9.18
N LEU A 59 -19.75 -14.42 -8.48
CA LEU A 59 -20.17 -13.86 -7.20
C LEU A 59 -21.02 -12.58 -7.31
N ARG A 60 -21.23 -12.03 -8.51
CA ARG A 60 -22.00 -10.79 -8.72
C ARG A 60 -23.51 -11.01 -8.84
N ASP A 61 -23.93 -12.19 -9.26
CA ASP A 61 -25.33 -12.52 -9.55
C ASP A 61 -26.02 -13.27 -8.40
N ILE A 62 -25.48 -13.16 -7.17
CA ILE A 62 -26.06 -13.68 -5.91
C ILE A 62 -26.67 -12.52 -5.15
#